data_AF-F2J3U9-F1
#
_entry.id   AF-F2J3U9-F1
#
_cell.length_a   1.000
_cell.length_b   1.000
_cell.length_c   1.000
_cell.angle_alpha   90.00
_cell.angle_beta   90.00
_cell.angle_gamma   90.00
#
_symmetry.space_group_name_H-M   'P 1'
#
loop_
_entity.id
_entity.type
_entity.pdbx_description
1 polymer ?
#
loop_
_entity_poly.entity_id
_entity_poly.type
_entity_poly.pdbx_seq_one_letter_code
_entity_poly.pdbx_strand_id
1 'polypeptide(L)' 'MASLTNITPEHRAAFEALTSGEYANFALFSCFADGQPAAAICAVNEQGGAYTIRPLFVSVTDTMRLTDHDGREAAQ' A
#
# COMPACT_ATOMS: atom_id res chain seq x y z
N MET A 1 -9.41 6.16 26.23
CA MET A 1 -8.05 5.87 25.71
C MET A 1 -8.08 6.09 24.22
N ALA A 2 -7.20 6.95 23.68
CA ALA A 2 -7.09 7.07 22.22
C ALA A 2 -6.67 5.71 21.66
N SER A 3 -7.48 5.16 20.76
CA SER A 3 -7.11 3.96 20.00
C SER A 3 -5.85 4.29 19.20
N LEU A 4 -4.74 3.59 19.47
CA LEU A 4 -3.51 3.72 18.69
C LEU A 4 -3.78 3.11 17.31
N THR A 5 -4.00 3.95 16.32
CA THR A 5 -4.23 3.49 14.94
C THR A 5 -2.91 3.18 14.24
N ASN A 6 -2.88 2.11 13.43
CA ASN A 6 -1.76 1.82 12.53
C ASN A 6 -1.75 2.72 11.27
N ILE A 7 -2.73 3.64 11.16
CA ILE A 7 -2.87 4.57 10.03
C ILE A 7 -1.99 5.81 10.27
N THR A 8 -0.83 5.85 9.61
CA THR A 8 0.07 7.01 9.61
C THR A 8 -0.45 8.12 8.68
N PRO A 9 0.08 9.35 8.78
CA PRO A 9 -0.21 10.42 7.81
C PRO A 9 0.08 10.00 6.36
N GLU A 10 1.15 9.24 6.12
CA GLU A 10 1.51 8.75 4.79
C GLU A 10 0.47 7.78 4.22
N HIS A 11 -0.12 6.90 5.06
CA HIS A 11 -1.22 6.03 4.63
C HIS A 11 -2.44 6.84 4.17
N ARG A 12 -2.77 7.93 4.89
CA ARG A 12 -3.90 8.81 4.51
C ARG A 12 -3.62 9.54 3.20
N ALA A 13 -2.43 10.13 3.08
CA ALA A 13 -2.03 10.83 1.87
C ALA A 13 -2.03 9.90 0.63
N ALA A 14 -1.56 8.66 0.78
CA ALA A 14 -1.60 7.67 -0.29
C ALA A 14 -3.04 7.29 -0.69
N PHE A 15 -3.92 7.07 0.30
CA PHE A 15 -5.33 6.76 0.05
C PHE A 15 -6.05 7.92 -0.65
N GLU A 16 -5.84 9.15 -0.19
CA GLU A 16 -6.39 10.36 -0.80
C GLU A 16 -5.90 10.51 -2.24
N ALA A 17 -4.61 10.33 -2.49
CA ALA A 17 -4.04 10.45 -3.83
C ALA A 17 -4.63 9.41 -4.81
N LEU A 18 -4.93 8.19 -4.34
CA LEU A 18 -5.57 7.15 -5.16
C LEU A 18 -7.06 7.41 -5.42
N THR A 19 -7.75 8.09 -4.51
CA THR A 19 -9.21 8.24 -4.56
C THR A 19 -9.67 9.59 -5.11
N SER A 20 -8.84 10.64 -5.02
CA SER A 20 -9.19 11.98 -5.52
C SER A 20 -9.21 12.06 -7.05
N GLY A 21 -8.46 11.19 -7.74
CA GLY A 21 -8.26 11.25 -9.19
C GLY A 21 -7.37 12.40 -9.65
N GLU A 22 -6.79 13.18 -8.73
CA GLU A 22 -5.89 14.30 -9.04
C GLU A 22 -4.50 13.84 -9.47
N TYR A 23 -4.16 12.59 -9.20
CA TYR A 23 -2.87 11.99 -9.51
C TYR A 23 -3.04 10.86 -10.53
N ALA A 24 -2.24 10.90 -11.58
CA ALA A 24 -2.26 9.90 -12.66
C ALA A 24 -0.97 9.05 -12.71
N ASN A 25 -0.04 9.28 -11.78
CA ASN A 25 1.30 8.69 -11.81
C ASN A 25 1.37 7.37 -11.03
N PHE A 26 0.32 6.55 -11.14
CA PHE A 26 0.25 5.24 -10.50
C PHE A 26 0.41 4.12 -11.52
N ALA A 27 1.02 3.02 -11.06
CA ALA A 27 1.09 1.80 -11.83
C ALA A 27 0.96 0.56 -10.93
N LEU A 28 0.44 -0.51 -11.52
CA LEU A 28 0.35 -1.82 -10.88
C LEU A 28 1.60 -2.62 -11.21
N PHE A 29 2.30 -3.08 -10.18
CA PHE A 29 3.51 -3.88 -10.30
C PHE A 29 3.26 -5.30 -9.83
N SER A 30 3.68 -6.29 -10.63
CA SER A 30 3.88 -7.65 -10.13
C SER A 30 5.21 -7.69 -9.35
N CYS A 31 5.19 -8.25 -8.15
CA CYS A 31 6.34 -8.23 -7.25
C CYS A 31 6.34 -9.43 -6.31
N PHE A 32 7.29 -9.44 -5.37
CA PHE A 32 7.34 -10.39 -4.27
C PHE A 32 7.40 -9.62 -2.95
N ALA A 33 6.51 -9.97 -2.01
CA ALA A 33 6.51 -9.45 -0.65
C ALA A 33 6.89 -10.61 0.28
N ASP A 34 7.98 -10.44 1.04
CA ASP A 34 8.53 -11.48 1.91
C ASP A 34 8.74 -12.84 1.19
N GLY A 35 9.16 -12.77 -0.08
CA GLY A 35 9.40 -13.93 -0.94
C GLY A 35 8.14 -14.58 -1.53
N GLN A 36 6.94 -14.09 -1.20
CA GLN A 36 5.67 -14.57 -1.77
C GLN A 36 5.25 -13.70 -2.97
N PRO A 37 4.69 -14.30 -4.05
CA PRO A 37 4.12 -13.54 -5.14
C PRO A 37 3.06 -12.55 -4.65
N ALA A 38 3.14 -11.31 -5.11
CA ALA A 38 2.23 -10.23 -4.75
C ALA A 38 2.05 -9.24 -5.91
N ALA A 39 1.15 -8.29 -5.71
CA ALA A 39 1.05 -7.09 -6.53
C ALA A 39 1.13 -5.85 -5.65
N ALA A 40 1.65 -4.75 -6.19
CA ALA A 40 1.70 -3.48 -5.49
C ALA A 40 1.15 -2.35 -6.37
N ILE A 41 0.40 -1.45 -5.75
CA ILE A 41 0.08 -0.14 -6.33
C ILE A 41 1.23 0.79 -5.95
N CYS A 42 1.91 1.32 -6.95
CA CYS A 42 3.10 2.17 -6.77
C CYS A 42 2.84 3.57 -7.32
N ALA A 43 3.33 4.59 -6.62
CA ALA A 43 3.56 5.90 -7.20
C ALA A 43 4.87 5.89 -7.99
N VAL A 44 4.82 6.35 -9.23
CA VAL A 44 5.97 6.49 -10.11
C VAL A 44 6.23 7.98 -10.28
N ASN A 45 7.34 8.46 -9.78
CA ASN A 45 7.72 9.87 -9.88
C ASN A 45 8.96 9.99 -10.75
N GLU A 46 8.89 10.84 -11.76
CA GLU A 46 10.06 11.22 -12.57
C GLU A 46 10.69 12.48 -11.96
N GLN A 47 12.00 12.46 -11.78
CA GLN A 47 12.76 13.61 -11.32
C GLN A 47 14.14 13.62 -11.95
N GLY A 48 14.38 14.57 -12.86
CA GLY A 48 15.70 14.80 -13.44
C GLY A 48 16.23 13.64 -14.31
N GLY A 49 15.34 12.94 -15.01
CA GLY A 49 15.64 11.78 -15.84
C GLY A 49 15.65 10.45 -15.09
N ALA A 50 15.43 10.44 -13.78
CA ALA A 50 15.36 9.23 -12.97
C ALA A 50 13.91 8.97 -12.51
N TYR A 51 13.51 7.70 -12.49
CA TYR A 51 12.23 7.27 -11.96
C TYR A 51 12.38 6.71 -10.55
N THR A 52 11.63 7.27 -9.62
CA THR A 52 11.45 6.71 -8.27
C THR A 52 10.12 5.96 -8.22
N ILE A 53 10.19 4.67 -7.92
CA ILE A 53 9.01 3.81 -7.73
C ILE A 53 8.82 3.62 -6.23
N ARG A 54 7.71 4.11 -5.69
CA ARG A 54 7.36 3.97 -4.28
C ARG A 54 6.09 3.11 -4.14
N PRO A 55 6.18 1.89 -3.59
CA PRO A 55 5.01 1.12 -3.22
C PRO A 55 4.17 1.89 -2.19
N LEU A 56 2.85 1.95 -2.42
CA LEU A 56 1.90 2.57 -1.51
C LEU A 56 1.06 1.52 -0.79
N PHE A 57 0.60 0.52 -1.55
CA PHE A 57 -0.17 -0.62 -1.04
C PHE A 57 0.31 -1.90 -1.71
N VAL A 58 0.37 -2.97 -0.93
CA VAL A 58 0.73 -4.32 -1.40
C VAL A 58 -0.48 -5.21 -1.19
N SER A 59 -0.77 -6.08 -2.16
CA SER A 59 -1.84 -7.06 -2.06
C SER A 59 -1.61 -8.00 -0.88
N VAL A 60 -2.70 -8.48 -0.29
CA VAL A 60 -2.62 -9.65 0.59
C VAL A 60 -2.01 -10.83 -0.18
N THR A 61 -1.27 -11.67 0.52
CA THR A 61 -0.71 -12.92 -0.03
C THR A 61 -1.39 -14.11 0.66
N ASP A 62 -1.32 -15.29 0.04
CA ASP A 62 -1.97 -16.52 0.54
C ASP A 62 -1.51 -16.92 1.95
N THR A 63 -0.33 -16.47 2.37
CA THR A 63 0.23 -16.77 3.69
C THR A 63 0.08 -15.61 4.68
N MET A 64 -0.46 -14.46 4.26
CA MET A 64 -0.59 -13.29 5.12
C MET A 64 -1.76 -13.46 6.09
N ARG A 65 -1.48 -13.30 7.39
CA ARG A 65 -2.51 -13.25 8.43
C ARG A 65 -2.82 -11.80 8.79
N LEU A 66 -3.98 -11.32 8.38
CA LEU A 66 -4.45 -9.98 8.71
C LEU A 66 -5.39 -10.04 9.92
N THR A 67 -5.07 -9.28 10.97
CA THR A 67 -5.88 -9.20 12.19
C THR A 67 -6.22 -7.77 12.56
N ASP A 68 -7.35 -7.57 13.24
CA ASP A 68 -7.66 -6.31 13.91
C ASP A 68 -6.87 -6.13 15.23
N HIS A 69 -7.15 -5.05 15.96
CA HIS A 69 -6.51 -4.75 17.25
C HIS A 69 -6.87 -5.76 18.36
N ASP A 70 -7.94 -6.53 18.20
CA ASP A 70 -8.35 -7.59 19.12
C ASP A 70 -7.78 -8.96 18.70
N GLY A 71 -6.97 -9.02 17.64
CA GLY A 71 -6.38 -10.25 17.11
C GLY A 71 -7.37 -11.10 16.30
N ARG A 72 -8.55 -10.57 15.96
CA ARG A 72 -9.53 -11.28 15.13
C ARG A 72 -9.08 -11.25 13.68
N GLU A 73 -9.06 -12.40 13.04
CA GLU A 73 -8.69 -12.50 11.62
C GLU A 73 -9.72 -11.82 10.73
N ALA A 74 -9.24 -11.06 9.75
CA ALA A 74 -10.06 -10.56 8.66
C ALA A 74 -10.47 -11.73 7.76
N ALA A 75 -11.73 -11.75 7.31
CA ALA A 75 -12.13 -12.68 6.26
C ALA A 75 -11.35 -12.34 4.97
N GLN A 76 -10.68 -13.35 4.41
CA GLN A 76 -10.03 -13.24 3.09
C GLN A 76 -11.04 -13.46 1.97
#